data_AF-A0A955VUA9-F1
#
_entry.id   AF-A0A955VUA9-F1
#
_cell.length_a   1.000
_cell.length_b   1.000
_cell.length_c   1.000
_cell.angle_alpha   90.00
_cell.angle_beta   90.00
_cell.angle_gamma   90.00
#
_symmetry.space_group_name_H-M   'P 1'
#
loop_
_entity.id
_entity.type
_entity.pdbx_description
1 polymer ?
#
loop_
_entity_poly.entity_id
_entity_poly.type
_entity_poly.pdbx_seq_one_letter_code
_entity_poly.pdbx_strand_id
1 'polypeptide(L)' 'VRAQAKVPVAVTGGFRSADAMAEALASGAVDVVGLARPLALEPDLPLRLLAGEEAVSQVRRLS' A
#
# COMPACT_ATOMS: atom_id res chain seq x y z
N VAL A 1 15.06 0.33 -9.60
CA VAL A 1 14.44 1.68 -9.58
C VAL A 1 14.89 2.48 -8.37
N ARG A 2 14.52 2.11 -7.13
CA ARG A 2 14.85 2.89 -5.91
C ARG A 2 16.33 3.25 -5.78
N ALA A 3 17.25 2.29 -5.95
CA ALA A 3 18.69 2.52 -5.83
C ALA A 3 19.27 3.55 -6.84
N GLN A 4 18.54 3.86 -7.91
CA GLN A 4 18.97 4.78 -8.96
C GLN A 4 18.14 6.06 -8.99
N ALA A 5 16.96 6.08 -8.36
CA ALA A 5 16.06 7.21 -8.32
C ALA A 5 16.36 8.10 -7.10
N LYS A 6 16.80 9.34 -7.34
CA LYS A 6 17.03 10.35 -6.29
C LYS A 6 15.78 11.19 -5.98
N VAL A 7 14.60 10.65 -6.29
CA VAL A 7 13.30 11.30 -6.11
C VAL A 7 12.37 10.34 -5.35
N PRO A 8 11.32 10.85 -4.68
CA PRO A 8 10.35 9.99 -4.02
C PRO A 8 9.74 8.96 -4.97
N VAL A 9 9.65 7.71 -4.52
CA VAL A 9 9.11 6.56 -5.27
C VAL A 9 7.76 6.17 -4.69
N ALA A 10 6.73 6.19 -5.54
CA ALA A 10 5.40 5.68 -5.21
C ALA A 10 5.16 4.32 -5.88
N VAL A 11 4.62 3.36 -5.13
CA VAL A 11 4.09 2.09 -5.66
C VAL A 11 2.58 2.08 -5.50
N THR A 12 1.84 2.07 -6.62
CA THR A 12 0.39 2.31 -6.63
C THR A 12 -0.49 1.07 -6.49
N GLY A 13 0.10 -0.13 -6.39
CA GLY A 13 -0.65 -1.37 -6.16
C GLY A 13 0.27 -2.57 -5.96
N GLY A 14 -0.29 -3.66 -5.42
CA GLY A 14 0.45 -4.90 -5.15
C GLY A 14 0.48 -5.29 -3.67
N PHE A 15 0.28 -4.32 -2.77
CA PHE A 15 0.15 -4.57 -1.33
C PHE A 15 -1.21 -5.17 -0.98
N ARG A 16 -1.22 -6.06 0.01
CA ARG A 16 -2.42 -6.82 0.44
C ARG A 16 -2.71 -6.77 1.94
N SER A 17 -1.77 -6.28 2.74
CA SER A 17 -1.91 -6.15 4.20
C SER A 17 -1.29 -4.83 4.68
N ALA A 18 -1.79 -4.32 5.80
CA ALA A 18 -1.22 -3.16 6.50
C ALA A 18 0.26 -3.35 6.82
N ASP A 19 0.63 -4.53 7.35
CA ASP A 19 2.01 -4.84 7.74
C ASP A 19 2.99 -4.75 6.57
N ALA A 20 2.63 -5.30 5.41
CA ALA A 20 3.48 -5.24 4.23
C ALA A 20 3.67 -3.80 3.73
N MET A 21 2.65 -2.95 3.86
CA MET A 21 2.75 -1.52 3.53
C MET A 21 3.66 -0.81 4.53
N ALA A 22 3.49 -1.08 5.82
CA ALA A 22 4.30 -0.49 6.89
C ALA A 22 5.78 -0.89 6.77
N GLU A 23 6.08 -2.16 6.51
CA GLU A 23 7.44 -2.65 6.29
C GLU A 23 8.10 -2.00 5.07
N ALA A 24 7.37 -1.86 3.96
CA ALA A 24 7.90 -1.23 2.76
C ALA A 24 8.23 0.26 2.95
N LEU A 25 7.43 0.97 3.77
CA LEU A 25 7.71 2.35 4.17
C LEU A 25 8.88 2.42 5.15
N ALA A 26 8.88 1.60 6.19
CA ALA A 26 9.90 1.60 7.25
C ALA A 26 11.30 1.21 6.72
N SER A 27 11.36 0.26 5.78
CA SER A 27 12.61 -0.13 5.11
C SER A 27 13.12 0.90 4.10
N GLY A 28 12.32 1.92 3.76
CA GLY A 28 12.64 2.86 2.70
C GLY A 28 12.62 2.23 1.30
N ALA A 29 11.92 1.10 1.11
CA ALA A 29 11.73 0.51 -0.20
C ALA A 29 10.88 1.44 -1.10
N VAL A 30 9.89 2.09 -0.50
CA VAL A 30 9.00 3.07 -1.14
C VAL A 30 8.80 4.27 -0.21
N ASP A 31 8.44 5.41 -0.78
CA ASP A 31 8.10 6.62 -0.01
C ASP A 31 6.58 6.83 0.07
N VAL A 32 5.83 6.26 -0.89
CA VAL A 32 4.37 6.34 -0.94
C VAL A 32 3.79 4.99 -1.38
N VAL A 33 2.75 4.55 -0.68
CA VAL A 33 1.93 3.40 -1.07
C VAL A 33 0.59 3.90 -1.60
N GLY A 34 0.26 3.54 -2.84
CA GLY A 34 -1.06 3.75 -3.41
C GLY A 34 -1.94 2.51 -3.22
N LEU A 35 -3.22 2.74 -2.91
CA LEU A 35 -4.18 1.69 -2.59
C LEU A 35 -4.96 1.18 -3.82
N ALA A 36 -5.01 1.93 -4.93
CA ALA A 36 -5.70 1.56 -6.18
C ALA A 36 -7.09 0.94 -5.99
N ARG A 37 -7.32 -0.27 -6.54
CA ARG A 37 -8.62 -0.97 -6.59
C ARG A 37 -9.29 -1.14 -5.22
N PRO A 38 -8.58 -1.52 -4.14
CA PRO A 38 -9.14 -1.51 -2.79
C PRO A 38 -9.92 -0.24 -2.43
N LEU A 39 -9.40 0.94 -2.75
CA LEU A 39 -10.04 2.22 -2.39
C LEU A 39 -11.37 2.45 -3.14
N ALA A 40 -11.55 1.83 -4.30
CA ALA A 40 -12.81 1.92 -5.05
C ALA A 40 -13.93 1.05 -4.44
N LEU A 41 -13.59 0.01 -3.67
CA LEU A 41 -14.55 -0.90 -3.04
C LEU A 41 -14.72 -0.62 -1.55
N GLU A 42 -13.65 -0.17 -0.89
CA GLU A 42 -13.57 0.11 0.55
C GLU A 42 -13.07 1.55 0.74
N PRO A 43 -13.94 2.58 0.60
CA PRO A 43 -13.53 3.99 0.72
C PRO A 43 -13.00 4.37 2.11
N ASP A 44 -13.36 3.62 3.14
CA ASP A 44 -12.93 3.78 4.54
C ASP A 44 -11.62 3.02 4.86
N LEU A 45 -11.10 2.21 3.93
CA LEU A 45 -9.84 1.48 4.08
C LEU A 45 -8.67 2.35 4.58
N PRO A 46 -8.45 3.60 4.10
CA PRO A 46 -7.38 4.44 4.62
C PRO A 46 -7.52 4.76 6.11
N LEU A 47 -8.76 4.97 6.59
CA LEU A 47 -9.00 5.28 8.00
C LEU A 47 -8.68 4.07 8.88
N ARG A 48 -9.10 2.87 8.45
CA ARG A 48 -8.80 1.61 9.14
C ARG A 48 -7.30 1.32 9.18
N LEU A 49 -6.61 1.53 8.07
CA LEU A 49 -5.14 1.44 7.99
C LEU A 49 -4.45 2.39 8.98
N LEU A 50 -4.90 3.65 9.06
CA LEU A 50 -4.36 4.64 9.98
C LEU A 50 -4.70 4.35 11.45
N ALA A 51 -5.82 3.69 11.71
CA ALA A 51 -6.20 3.22 13.03
C ALA A 51 -5.42 1.97 13.49
N GLY A 52 -4.59 1.39 12.61
CA GLY A 52 -3.85 0.16 12.88
C GLY A 52 -4.72 -1.09 12.88
N GLU A 53 -5.90 -1.02 12.27
CA GLU A 53 -6.77 -2.18 12.13
C GLU A 53 -6.22 -3.16 11.07
N GLU A 54 -6.57 -4.43 11.24
CA GLU A 54 -6.26 -5.44 10.24
C GLU A 54 -7.03 -5.15 8.94
N ALA A 55 -6.29 -4.76 7.92
CA ALA A 55 -6.82 -4.33 6.63
C ALA A 55 -6.25 -5.22 5.53
N VAL A 56 -7.05 -6.18 5.08
CA VAL A 56 -6.71 -7.09 3.99
C VAL A 56 -7.56 -6.77 2.76
N SER A 57 -6.90 -6.49 1.64
CA SER A 57 -7.60 -6.18 0.39
C SER A 57 -8.45 -7.38 -0.07
N GLN A 58 -9.75 -7.14 -0.25
CA GLN A 58 -10.71 -8.12 -0.80
C GLN A 58 -10.65 -8.24 -2.33
N VAL A 59 -9.86 -7.41 -3.01
CA VAL A 59 -9.76 -7.42 -4.47
C VAL A 59 -9.12 -8.72 -4.94
N ARG A 60 -9.88 -9.49 -5.72
CA ARG A 60 -9.41 -10.73 -6.33
C ARG A 60 -8.28 -10.44 -7.32
N ARG A 61 -7.22 -11.25 -7.27
CA ARG A 61 -6.17 -11.20 -8.31
C ARG A 61 -6.77 -11.64 -9.64
N LEU A 62 -6.44 -10.91 -10.69
CA LEU A 62 -6.66 -11.38 -12.04
C LEU A 62 -5.63 -12.49 -12.26
N SER A 63 -6.14 -13.70 -12.55
CA SER A 63 -5.36 -14.88 -12.90
C SER A 63 -4.72 -14.73 -14.28
#